data_AF-A0A955VAY8-F1
#
_entry.id   AF-A0A955VAY8-F1
#
_cell.length_a   1.000
_cell.length_b   1.000
_cell.length_c   1.000
_cell.angle_alpha   90.00
_cell.angle_beta   90.00
_cell.angle_gamma   90.00
#
_symmetry.space_group_name_H-M   'P 1'
#
loop_
_entity.id
_entity.type
_entity.pdbx_description
1 polymer ?
#
loop_
_entity_poly.entity_id
_entity_poly.type
_entity_poly.pdbx_seq_one_letter_code
_entity_poly.pdbx_strand_id
1 'polypeptide(L)'
;MEELASTLSDAGLDPMEEQTVNEAVSWLNARVQSSGLALAIEVHAYVIDRFFRGEYAAFASKNPLKSKSFNALCRREDLELSRTTLSLMVRTGEQLKTMPAPIAQALSMRHHRALLQMDDVGERNALAAIAAEQGWTAATLDEVIRSQRPPGPPGRPALPVVLKEARALRRALGAPDGDDGDEAAAQALTASVRGMDVAQQEELRDALLAVEARVKALLKAVGRRREIQ
;
A
#
# COMPACT_ATOMS: atom_id res chain seq x y z
N MET A 1 1.79 -32.73 3.31
CA MET A 1 1.65 -31.33 3.80
C MET A 1 1.41 -30.43 2.59
N GLU A 2 0.37 -30.75 1.84
CA GLU A 2 0.03 -30.20 0.52
C GLU A 2 -1.37 -29.55 0.59
N GLU A 3 -1.84 -29.28 1.81
CA GLU A 3 -3.25 -29.00 2.13
C GLU A 3 -3.47 -27.59 2.70
N LEU A 4 -2.42 -26.78 2.86
CA LEU A 4 -2.51 -25.46 3.50
C LEU A 4 -2.09 -24.28 2.59
N ALA A 5 -1.66 -24.54 1.35
CA ALA A 5 -1.35 -23.48 0.36
C ALA A 5 -2.45 -23.27 -0.69
N SER A 6 -3.39 -24.22 -0.82
CA SER A 6 -4.59 -24.07 -1.68
C SER A 6 -5.64 -23.12 -1.09
N THR A 7 -5.55 -22.74 0.20
CA THR A 7 -6.62 -22.02 0.90
C THR A 7 -6.57 -20.49 0.87
N LEU A 8 -5.57 -19.86 0.22
CA LEU A 8 -5.50 -18.39 0.11
C LEU A 8 -5.37 -17.85 -1.32
N SER A 9 -5.06 -18.70 -2.30
CA SER A 9 -5.05 -18.34 -3.73
C SER A 9 -6.38 -18.64 -4.44
N ASP A 10 -7.32 -19.31 -3.75
CA ASP A 10 -8.64 -19.71 -4.27
C ASP A 10 -9.79 -19.05 -3.47
N ALA A 11 -9.55 -17.87 -2.91
CA ALA A 11 -10.66 -16.95 -2.69
C ALA A 11 -10.91 -16.22 -4.02
N GLY A 12 -11.26 -16.99 -5.05
CA GLY A 12 -11.80 -16.45 -6.30
C GLY A 12 -12.83 -15.40 -5.91
N LEU A 13 -12.75 -14.23 -6.53
CA LEU A 13 -13.80 -13.24 -6.37
C LEU A 13 -15.12 -13.96 -6.68
N ASP A 14 -16.12 -13.74 -5.85
CA ASP A 14 -17.45 -14.20 -6.21
C ASP A 14 -17.79 -13.64 -7.60
N PRO A 15 -18.45 -14.39 -8.50
CA PRO A 15 -18.73 -13.91 -9.86
C PRO A 15 -19.41 -12.53 -9.90
N MET A 16 -20.20 -12.19 -8.87
CA MET A 16 -20.80 -10.86 -8.73
C MET A 16 -19.75 -9.78 -8.40
N GLU A 17 -18.75 -10.08 -7.58
CA GLU A 17 -17.64 -9.19 -7.30
C GLU A 17 -16.76 -8.98 -8.54
N GLU A 18 -16.51 -10.04 -9.31
CA GLU A 18 -15.73 -9.95 -10.55
C GLU A 18 -16.44 -9.07 -11.59
N GLN A 19 -17.75 -9.28 -11.79
CA GLN A 19 -18.57 -8.41 -12.64
C GLN A 19 -18.51 -6.96 -12.17
N THR A 20 -18.63 -6.72 -10.86
CA THR A 20 -18.53 -5.38 -10.26
C THR A 20 -17.20 -4.70 -10.56
N VAL A 21 -16.09 -5.45 -10.53
CA VAL A 21 -14.76 -4.93 -10.86
C VAL A 21 -14.65 -4.61 -12.36
N ASN A 22 -15.14 -5.47 -13.25
CA ASN A 22 -15.11 -5.26 -14.70
C ASN A 22 -15.89 -3.99 -15.11
N GLU A 23 -17.10 -3.83 -14.57
CA GLU A 23 -17.91 -2.62 -14.81
C GLU A 23 -17.20 -1.35 -14.31
N ALA A 24 -16.53 -1.43 -13.16
CA ALA A 24 -15.78 -0.31 -12.60
C ALA A 24 -14.60 0.11 -13.47
N VAL A 25 -13.83 -0.84 -14.02
CA VAL A 25 -12.71 -0.52 -14.92
C VAL A 25 -13.21 0.21 -16.17
N SER A 26 -14.25 -0.32 -16.81
CA SER A 26 -14.84 0.29 -18.01
C SER A 26 -15.34 1.71 -17.75
N TRP A 27 -16.05 1.91 -16.63
CA TRP A 27 -16.55 3.22 -16.25
C TRP A 27 -15.41 4.20 -15.99
N LEU A 28 -14.38 3.81 -15.22
CA LEU A 28 -13.27 4.68 -14.86
C LEU A 28 -12.49 5.16 -16.10
N ASN A 29 -12.10 4.24 -16.98
CA ASN A 29 -11.33 4.57 -18.18
C ASN A 29 -12.09 5.56 -19.09
N ALA A 30 -13.42 5.43 -19.20
CA ALA A 30 -14.22 6.37 -19.97
C ALA A 30 -14.23 7.81 -19.42
N ARG A 31 -13.91 8.03 -18.13
CA ARG A 31 -13.97 9.35 -17.47
C ARG A 31 -12.61 10.04 -17.33
N VAL A 32 -11.50 9.31 -17.47
CA VAL A 32 -10.13 9.86 -17.31
C VAL A 32 -9.85 11.09 -18.19
N GLN A 33 -10.62 11.29 -19.27
CA GLN A 33 -10.53 12.44 -20.18
C GLN A 33 -11.13 13.76 -19.63
N SER A 34 -11.76 13.77 -18.44
CA SER A 34 -12.40 14.96 -17.84
C SER A 34 -11.46 15.78 -16.93
N SER A 35 -11.87 17.00 -16.54
CA SER A 35 -11.08 17.87 -15.67
C SER A 35 -10.83 17.25 -14.29
N GLY A 36 -9.59 17.34 -13.77
CA GLY A 36 -9.15 16.53 -12.63
C GLY A 36 -9.95 16.67 -11.33
N LEU A 37 -10.59 17.82 -11.06
CA LEU A 37 -11.43 18.01 -9.87
C LEU A 37 -12.82 17.39 -10.03
N ALA A 38 -13.46 17.58 -11.19
CA ALA A 38 -14.74 16.94 -11.48
C ALA A 38 -14.56 15.41 -11.48
N LEU A 39 -13.49 14.93 -12.13
CA LEU A 39 -13.11 13.52 -12.10
C LEU A 39 -12.92 13.00 -10.67
N ALA A 40 -12.26 13.74 -9.80
CA ALA A 40 -12.06 13.31 -8.40
C ALA A 40 -13.40 13.17 -7.65
N ILE A 41 -14.35 14.09 -7.86
CA ILE A 41 -15.69 14.02 -7.24
C ILE A 41 -16.45 12.80 -7.78
N GLU A 42 -16.44 12.58 -9.09
CA GLU A 42 -17.11 11.46 -9.75
C GLU A 42 -16.52 10.12 -9.31
N VAL A 43 -15.20 9.98 -9.36
CA VAL A 43 -14.46 8.77 -8.93
C VAL A 43 -14.72 8.49 -7.46
N HIS A 44 -14.69 9.51 -6.61
CA HIS A 44 -15.02 9.37 -5.19
C HIS A 44 -16.44 8.84 -5.00
N ALA A 45 -17.45 9.47 -5.61
CA ALA A 45 -18.83 9.04 -5.49
C ALA A 45 -19.01 7.59 -5.97
N TYR A 46 -18.45 7.25 -7.14
CA TYR A 46 -18.53 5.92 -7.71
C TYR A 46 -17.86 4.85 -6.84
N VAL A 47 -16.61 5.08 -6.41
CA VAL A 47 -15.87 4.09 -5.62
C VAL A 47 -16.51 3.88 -4.25
N ILE A 48 -16.90 4.96 -3.57
CA ILE A 48 -17.48 4.86 -2.23
C ILE A 48 -18.86 4.20 -2.27
N ASP A 49 -19.70 4.52 -3.26
CA ASP A 49 -20.99 3.84 -3.44
C ASP A 49 -20.79 2.35 -3.77
N ARG A 50 -20.00 2.05 -4.81
CA ARG A 50 -19.89 0.69 -5.37
C ARG A 50 -19.17 -0.29 -4.46
N PHE A 51 -18.09 0.13 -3.80
CA PHE A 51 -17.23 -0.77 -3.02
C PHE A 51 -17.38 -0.61 -1.50
N PHE A 52 -17.92 0.52 -1.04
CA PHE A 52 -17.97 0.86 0.38
C PHE A 52 -19.37 1.26 0.86
N ARG A 53 -20.42 1.07 0.04
CA ARG A 53 -21.83 1.29 0.41
C ARG A 53 -22.09 2.70 0.96
N GLY A 54 -21.40 3.70 0.42
CA GLY A 54 -21.51 5.09 0.89
C GLY A 54 -20.63 5.44 2.09
N GLU A 55 -19.93 4.48 2.70
CA GLU A 55 -19.17 4.68 3.94
C GLU A 55 -17.69 5.02 3.66
N TYR A 56 -17.35 6.31 3.58
CA TYR A 56 -15.95 6.73 3.40
C TYR A 56 -15.01 6.24 4.52
N ALA A 57 -15.52 6.14 5.76
CA ALA A 57 -14.74 5.61 6.89
C ALA A 57 -14.26 4.16 6.65
N ALA A 58 -15.03 3.36 5.91
CA ALA A 58 -14.64 2.00 5.53
C ALA A 58 -13.45 2.02 4.55
N PHE A 59 -13.47 2.95 3.57
CA PHE A 59 -12.35 3.18 2.65
C PHE A 59 -11.08 3.68 3.37
N ALA A 60 -11.23 4.61 4.32
CA ALA A 60 -10.10 5.17 5.08
C ALA A 60 -9.50 4.20 6.12
N SER A 61 -10.13 3.05 6.35
CA SER A 61 -9.70 2.08 7.36
C SER A 61 -8.36 1.44 7.01
N LYS A 62 -7.48 1.28 8.02
CA LYS A 62 -6.18 0.58 7.86
C LYS A 62 -6.29 -0.95 7.80
N ASN A 63 -7.50 -1.52 7.85
CA ASN A 63 -7.66 -2.98 7.87
C ASN A 63 -7.49 -3.54 6.44
N PRO A 64 -6.48 -4.40 6.20
CA PRO A 64 -6.15 -4.91 4.86
C PRO A 64 -7.21 -5.86 4.28
N LEU A 65 -8.08 -6.46 5.11
CA LEU A 65 -9.08 -7.44 4.67
C LEU A 65 -10.38 -6.82 4.16
N LYS A 66 -10.61 -5.52 4.40
CA LYS A 66 -11.93 -4.90 4.21
C LYS A 66 -12.30 -4.58 2.77
N SER A 67 -11.35 -4.69 1.84
CA SER A 67 -11.51 -4.14 0.50
C SER A 67 -10.96 -5.09 -0.56
N LYS A 68 -11.25 -6.39 -0.45
CA LYS A 68 -10.78 -7.40 -1.41
C LYS A 68 -11.11 -7.00 -2.86
N SER A 69 -12.34 -6.58 -3.12
CA SER A 69 -12.81 -6.19 -4.45
C SER A 69 -12.20 -4.86 -4.93
N PHE A 70 -11.98 -3.87 -4.05
CA PHE A 70 -11.25 -2.63 -4.41
C PHE A 70 -9.75 -2.87 -4.64
N ASN A 71 -9.13 -3.77 -3.86
CA ASN A 71 -7.75 -4.21 -4.09
C ASN A 71 -7.63 -4.96 -5.42
N ALA A 72 -8.64 -5.76 -5.79
CA ALA A 72 -8.70 -6.41 -7.08
C ALA A 72 -8.80 -5.39 -8.21
N LEU A 73 -9.70 -4.40 -8.09
CA LEU A 73 -9.77 -3.26 -9.02
C LEU A 73 -8.40 -2.58 -9.20
N CYS A 74 -7.69 -2.30 -8.10
CA CYS A 74 -6.38 -1.65 -8.15
C CYS A 74 -5.25 -2.51 -8.74
N ARG A 75 -5.45 -3.81 -8.95
CA ARG A 75 -4.47 -4.74 -9.54
C ARG A 75 -4.71 -4.98 -11.04
N ARG A 76 -5.81 -4.46 -11.59
CA ARG A 76 -6.16 -4.56 -13.00
C ARG A 76 -5.15 -3.80 -13.85
N GLU A 77 -4.56 -4.48 -14.83
CA GLU A 77 -3.58 -3.90 -15.75
C GLU A 77 -4.22 -3.00 -16.81
N ASP A 78 -5.50 -3.25 -17.12
CA ASP A 78 -6.32 -2.47 -18.05
C ASP A 78 -6.93 -1.21 -17.41
N LEU A 79 -6.68 -0.95 -16.12
CA LEU A 79 -7.09 0.29 -15.47
C LEU A 79 -6.09 1.41 -15.75
N GLU A 80 -6.53 2.49 -16.38
CA GLU A 80 -5.66 3.63 -16.74
C GLU A 80 -5.14 4.41 -15.51
N LEU A 81 -5.83 4.27 -14.37
CA LEU A 81 -5.46 4.91 -13.12
C LEU A 81 -4.62 3.99 -12.24
N SER A 82 -3.41 4.43 -11.90
CA SER A 82 -2.62 3.74 -10.87
C SER A 82 -3.38 3.69 -9.54
N ARG A 83 -3.14 2.66 -8.73
CA ARG A 83 -3.68 2.54 -7.36
C ARG A 83 -3.50 3.83 -6.54
N THR A 84 -2.31 4.45 -6.63
CA THR A 84 -1.98 5.68 -5.91
C THR A 84 -2.85 6.84 -6.40
N THR A 85 -3.03 6.97 -7.72
CA THR A 85 -3.88 8.01 -8.32
C THR A 85 -5.34 7.82 -7.95
N LEU A 86 -5.85 6.59 -8.04
CA LEU A 86 -7.23 6.27 -7.66
C LEU A 86 -7.49 6.58 -6.18
N SER A 87 -6.58 6.15 -5.30
CA SER A 87 -6.69 6.47 -3.86
C SER A 87 -6.65 7.98 -3.61
N LEU A 88 -5.78 8.71 -4.31
CA LEU A 88 -5.70 10.16 -4.21
C LEU A 88 -7.02 10.83 -4.65
N MET A 89 -7.60 10.42 -5.79
CA MET A 89 -8.86 10.95 -6.30
C MET A 89 -10.01 10.74 -5.31
N VAL A 90 -10.15 9.54 -4.75
CA VAL A 90 -11.20 9.23 -3.76
C VAL A 90 -11.07 10.13 -2.52
N ARG A 91 -9.85 10.30 -1.99
CA ARG A 91 -9.60 11.19 -0.84
C ARG A 91 -9.85 12.66 -1.17
N THR A 92 -9.45 13.11 -2.36
CA THR A 92 -9.69 14.47 -2.83
C THR A 92 -11.18 14.74 -3.01
N GLY A 93 -11.95 13.80 -3.59
CA GLY A 93 -13.40 13.96 -3.72
C GLY A 93 -14.12 14.06 -2.37
N GLU A 94 -13.68 13.32 -1.35
CA GLU A 94 -14.20 13.50 0.02
C GLU A 94 -13.84 14.88 0.60
N GLN A 95 -12.59 15.32 0.45
CA GLN A 95 -12.17 16.66 0.87
C GLN A 95 -13.03 17.76 0.21
N LEU A 96 -13.35 17.61 -1.07
CA LEU A 96 -14.14 18.59 -1.82
C LEU A 96 -15.59 18.68 -1.33
N LYS A 97 -16.17 17.64 -0.73
CA LYS A 97 -17.52 17.71 -0.13
C LYS A 97 -17.59 18.65 1.06
N THR A 98 -16.52 18.75 1.85
CA THR A 98 -16.46 19.57 3.06
C THR A 98 -15.91 20.97 2.82
N MET A 99 -15.40 21.25 1.63
CA MET A 99 -14.74 22.50 1.28
C MET A 99 -15.69 23.43 0.51
N PRO A 100 -15.79 24.73 0.85
CA PRO A 100 -16.59 25.67 0.07
C PRO A 100 -16.14 25.73 -1.40
N ALA A 101 -17.11 25.68 -2.32
CA ALA A 101 -16.84 25.60 -3.77
C ALA A 101 -15.92 26.69 -4.32
N PRO A 102 -16.03 27.99 -3.92
CA PRO A 102 -15.12 29.02 -4.41
C PRO A 102 -13.64 28.77 -4.04
N ILE A 103 -13.39 28.28 -2.81
CA ILE A 103 -12.05 27.95 -2.34
C ILE A 103 -11.53 26.72 -3.09
N ALA A 104 -12.36 25.69 -3.23
CA ALA A 104 -11.99 24.46 -3.94
C ALA A 104 -11.61 24.72 -5.41
N GLN A 105 -12.36 25.57 -6.12
CA GLN A 105 -12.11 25.88 -7.53
C GLN A 105 -10.89 26.79 -7.73
N ALA A 106 -10.53 27.60 -6.73
CA ALA A 106 -9.34 28.44 -6.79
C ALA A 106 -8.02 27.64 -6.66
N LEU A 107 -8.10 26.39 -6.18
CA LEU A 107 -6.94 25.55 -5.89
C LEU A 107 -6.75 24.46 -6.96
N SER A 108 -5.50 24.21 -7.33
CA SER A 108 -5.17 23.10 -8.25
C SER A 108 -5.12 21.74 -7.52
N MET A 109 -5.17 20.63 -8.27
CA MET A 109 -5.04 19.26 -7.70
C MET A 109 -3.80 19.06 -6.82
N ARG A 110 -2.69 19.76 -7.09
CA ARG A 110 -1.47 19.69 -6.27
C ARG A 110 -1.69 20.30 -4.88
N HIS A 111 -2.46 21.38 -4.77
CA HIS A 111 -2.83 21.98 -3.49
C HIS A 111 -3.71 21.03 -2.68
N HIS A 112 -4.73 20.44 -3.32
CA HIS A 112 -5.59 19.46 -2.66
C HIS A 112 -4.78 18.28 -2.12
N ARG A 113 -3.82 17.76 -2.89
CA ARG A 113 -2.91 16.71 -2.42
C ARG A 113 -2.11 17.13 -1.19
N ALA A 114 -1.61 18.36 -1.13
CA ALA A 114 -0.89 18.85 0.05
C ALA A 114 -1.81 18.90 1.28
N LEU A 115 -3.03 19.43 1.12
CA LEU A 115 -4.05 19.56 2.17
C LEU A 115 -4.53 18.21 2.75
N LEU A 116 -4.45 17.11 2.00
CA LEU A 116 -4.78 15.76 2.51
C LEU A 116 -3.87 15.26 3.65
N GLN A 117 -2.80 15.99 3.96
CA GLN A 117 -1.92 15.72 5.09
C GLN A 117 -2.47 16.26 6.43
N MET A 118 -3.51 17.09 6.39
CA MET A 118 -4.15 17.66 7.58
C MET A 118 -5.38 16.83 7.96
N ASP A 119 -5.38 16.33 9.19
CA ASP A 119 -6.48 15.50 9.69
C ASP A 119 -7.70 16.35 10.04
N ASP A 120 -7.51 17.49 10.69
CA ASP A 120 -8.60 18.42 11.04
C ASP A 120 -9.19 19.10 9.80
N VAL A 121 -10.51 19.09 9.68
CA VAL A 121 -11.23 19.64 8.51
C VAL A 121 -11.32 21.17 8.59
N GLY A 122 -11.47 21.73 9.79
CA GLY A 122 -11.58 23.17 10.01
C GLY A 122 -10.28 23.90 9.70
N GLU A 123 -9.18 23.44 10.29
CA GLU A 123 -7.82 23.96 10.04
C GLU A 123 -7.44 23.84 8.56
N ARG A 124 -7.75 22.70 7.93
CA ARG A 124 -7.51 22.48 6.49
C ARG A 124 -8.27 23.47 5.62
N ASN A 125 -9.55 23.71 5.92
CA ASN A 125 -10.38 24.65 5.16
C ASN A 125 -9.92 26.11 5.37
N ALA A 126 -9.53 26.48 6.60
CA ALA A 126 -8.97 27.79 6.89
C ALA A 126 -7.66 28.02 6.13
N LEU A 127 -6.76 27.04 6.14
CA LEU A 127 -5.50 27.13 5.41
C LEU A 127 -5.71 27.17 3.88
N ALA A 128 -6.68 26.41 3.38
CA ALA A 128 -7.07 26.44 1.97
C ALA A 128 -7.59 27.83 1.54
N ALA A 129 -8.40 28.48 2.39
CA ALA A 129 -8.89 29.83 2.15
C ALA A 129 -7.73 30.84 2.06
N ILE A 130 -6.81 30.78 3.02
CA ILE A 130 -5.61 31.65 3.04
C ILE A 130 -4.76 31.42 1.79
N ALA A 131 -4.53 30.16 1.42
CA ALA A 131 -3.75 29.82 0.23
C ALA A 131 -4.40 30.35 -1.06
N ALA A 132 -5.73 30.26 -1.17
CA ALA A 132 -6.48 30.78 -2.32
C ALA A 132 -6.44 32.32 -2.37
N GLU A 133 -6.65 33.00 -1.24
CA GLU A 133 -6.63 34.47 -1.15
C GLU A 133 -5.24 35.05 -1.45
N GLN A 134 -4.19 34.43 -0.92
CA GLN A 134 -2.81 34.90 -1.09
C GLN A 134 -2.14 34.39 -2.37
N GLY A 135 -2.83 33.56 -3.17
CA GLY A 135 -2.28 32.98 -4.39
C GLY A 135 -1.04 32.10 -4.14
N TRP A 136 -1.02 31.35 -3.03
CA TRP A 136 0.10 30.47 -2.71
C TRP A 136 0.30 29.41 -3.78
N THR A 137 1.55 29.02 -4.00
CA THR A 137 1.86 27.84 -4.80
C THR A 137 1.68 26.57 -3.97
N ALA A 138 1.49 25.43 -4.64
CA ALA A 138 1.35 24.15 -3.94
C ALA A 138 2.60 23.79 -3.11
N ALA A 139 3.78 24.26 -3.54
CA ALA A 139 5.03 24.06 -2.79
C ALA A 139 5.05 24.92 -1.51
N THR A 140 4.62 26.18 -1.59
CA THR A 140 4.48 27.07 -0.43
C THR A 140 3.50 26.49 0.58
N LEU A 141 2.34 26.02 0.12
CA LEU A 141 1.34 25.39 0.98
C LEU A 141 1.88 24.12 1.65
N ASP A 142 2.60 23.27 0.91
CA ASP A 142 3.23 22.06 1.48
C ASP A 142 4.29 22.39 2.55
N GLU A 143 5.06 23.46 2.37
CA GLU A 143 6.02 23.94 3.37
C GLU A 143 5.31 24.42 4.66
N VAL A 144 4.22 25.18 4.51
CA VAL A 144 3.43 25.65 5.65
C VAL A 144 2.80 24.48 6.40
N ILE A 145 2.22 23.51 5.69
CA ILE A 145 1.68 22.29 6.32
C ILE A 145 2.78 21.51 7.03
N ARG A 146 3.97 21.38 6.42
CA ARG A 146 5.09 20.65 7.02
C ARG A 146 5.60 21.31 8.29
N SER A 147 5.65 22.64 8.35
CA SER A 147 6.10 23.38 9.53
C SER A 147 5.08 23.36 10.69
N GLN A 148 3.79 23.18 10.40
CA GLN A 148 2.75 23.03 11.43
C GLN A 148 2.67 21.62 12.02
N ARG A 149 3.14 20.60 11.29
CA ARG A 149 3.09 19.22 11.78
C ARG A 149 4.22 18.95 12.77
N PRO A 150 3.95 18.28 13.90
CA PRO A 150 5.03 17.82 14.76
C PRO A 150 5.95 16.92 13.93
N PRO A 151 7.28 16.97 14.16
CA PRO A 151 8.20 16.07 13.50
C PRO A 151 7.70 14.65 13.70
N GLY A 152 7.58 13.90 12.61
CA GLY A 152 7.14 12.52 12.66
C GLY A 152 8.03 11.71 13.60
N PRO A 153 7.54 10.58 14.14
CA PRO A 153 8.40 9.68 14.89
C PRO A 153 9.65 9.37 14.06
N PRO A 154 10.84 9.24 14.69
CA PRO A 154 12.07 8.96 13.96
C PRO A 154 11.82 7.79 13.02
N GLY A 155 12.24 7.97 11.77
CA GLY A 155 12.11 6.94 10.75
C GLY A 155 12.64 5.60 11.29
N ARG A 156 12.06 4.49 10.84
CA ARG A 156 12.49 3.16 11.28
C ARG A 156 14.02 3.07 11.13
N PRO A 157 14.76 2.71 12.20
CA PRO A 157 16.22 2.61 12.10
C PRO A 157 16.59 1.68 10.95
N ALA A 158 17.69 2.00 10.27
CA ALA A 158 18.17 1.20 9.16
C ALA A 158 18.32 -0.25 9.63
N LEU A 159 17.69 -1.18 8.91
CA LEU A 159 17.85 -2.60 9.22
C LEU A 159 19.34 -2.97 9.13
N PRO A 160 19.87 -3.73 10.11
CA PRO A 160 21.18 -4.36 10.00
C PRO A 160 21.32 -5.07 8.65
N VAL A 161 22.51 -5.01 8.04
CA VAL A 161 22.80 -5.59 6.72
C VAL A 161 22.38 -7.06 6.70
N VAL A 162 22.72 -7.84 7.73
CA VAL A 162 22.32 -9.25 7.89
C VAL A 162 20.81 -9.46 7.79
N LEU A 163 20.00 -8.57 8.37
CA LEU A 163 18.53 -8.68 8.27
C LEU A 163 17.97 -8.22 6.92
N LYS A 164 18.69 -7.33 6.20
CA LYS A 164 18.36 -6.99 4.81
C LYS A 164 18.62 -8.19 3.90
N GLU A 165 19.79 -8.81 4.04
CA GLU A 165 20.17 -10.01 3.29
C GLU A 165 19.25 -11.19 3.62
N ALA A 166 18.96 -11.47 4.88
CA ALA A 166 18.00 -12.51 5.27
C ALA A 166 16.59 -12.27 4.71
N ARG A 167 16.15 -11.01 4.57
CA ARG A 167 14.87 -10.68 3.92
C ARG A 167 14.95 -10.80 2.40
N ALA A 168 16.06 -10.44 1.78
CA ALA A 168 16.30 -10.63 0.36
C ALA A 168 16.28 -12.12 0.02
N LEU A 169 17.02 -12.92 0.80
CA LEU A 169 16.99 -14.38 0.83
C LEU A 169 15.58 -14.93 0.95
N ARG A 170 14.82 -14.51 1.97
CA ARG A 170 13.43 -14.95 2.16
C ARG A 170 12.52 -14.59 0.98
N ARG A 171 12.78 -13.47 0.29
CA ARG A 171 12.02 -13.10 -0.93
C ARG A 171 12.44 -13.93 -2.13
N ALA A 172 13.73 -14.22 -2.28
CA ALA A 172 14.25 -15.08 -3.33
C ALA A 172 13.74 -16.52 -3.16
N LEU A 173 13.81 -17.05 -1.94
CA LEU A 173 13.30 -18.37 -1.55
C LEU A 173 11.77 -18.45 -1.45
N GLY A 174 11.08 -17.31 -1.56
CA GLY A 174 9.61 -17.21 -1.51
C GLY A 174 9.02 -16.67 -2.80
N ALA A 175 9.83 -16.59 -3.86
CA ALA A 175 9.33 -16.39 -5.21
C ALA A 175 8.64 -17.69 -5.65
N PRO A 176 7.41 -17.63 -6.17
CA PRO A 176 6.67 -18.83 -6.54
C PRO A 176 7.38 -19.61 -7.65
N ASP A 177 7.57 -20.90 -7.37
CA ASP A 177 7.97 -22.04 -8.20
C ASP A 177 7.97 -21.80 -9.72
N GLY A 178 9.11 -21.34 -10.23
CA GLY A 178 9.59 -21.80 -11.53
C GLY A 178 10.74 -22.75 -11.27
N ASP A 179 10.71 -23.94 -11.87
CA ASP A 179 11.69 -25.05 -11.69
C ASP A 179 13.15 -24.60 -11.96
N ASP A 180 13.35 -23.48 -12.66
CA ASP A 180 14.66 -22.87 -12.96
C ASP A 180 15.07 -21.74 -11.98
N GLY A 181 14.19 -21.33 -11.07
CA GLY A 181 14.38 -20.17 -10.18
C GLY A 181 15.26 -20.47 -8.97
N ASP A 182 15.23 -21.70 -8.46
CA ASP A 182 15.97 -22.10 -7.27
C ASP A 182 17.47 -22.17 -7.52
N GLU A 183 17.89 -22.60 -8.70
CA GLU A 183 19.31 -22.67 -9.05
C GLU A 183 19.89 -21.26 -9.27
N ALA A 184 19.15 -20.38 -9.95
CA ALA A 184 19.55 -18.99 -10.14
C ALA A 184 19.62 -18.22 -8.80
N ALA A 185 18.65 -18.45 -7.90
CA ALA A 185 18.66 -17.86 -6.56
C ALA A 185 19.81 -18.40 -5.70
N ALA A 186 20.08 -19.70 -5.76
CA ALA A 186 21.20 -20.33 -5.06
C ALA A 186 22.56 -19.84 -5.59
N GLN A 187 22.69 -19.65 -6.91
CA GLN A 187 23.90 -19.08 -7.54
C GLN A 187 24.09 -17.62 -7.14
N ALA A 188 23.03 -16.80 -7.17
CA ALA A 188 23.09 -15.40 -6.74
C ALA A 188 23.48 -15.29 -5.26
N LEU A 189 22.93 -16.15 -4.41
CA LEU A 189 23.30 -16.22 -3.00
C LEU A 189 24.76 -16.63 -2.81
N THR A 190 25.20 -17.65 -3.53
CA THR A 190 26.59 -18.14 -3.48
C THR A 190 27.57 -17.05 -3.90
N ALA A 191 27.24 -16.29 -4.95
CA ALA A 191 28.04 -15.15 -5.37
C ALA A 191 28.10 -14.06 -4.30
N SER A 192 26.97 -13.76 -3.66
CA SER A 192 26.89 -12.73 -2.61
C SER A 192 27.69 -13.12 -1.36
N VAL A 193 27.61 -14.39 -0.93
CA VAL A 193 28.41 -14.90 0.20
C VAL A 193 29.90 -14.91 -0.11
N ARG A 194 30.28 -15.25 -1.35
CA ARG A 194 31.70 -15.19 -1.79
C ARG A 194 32.28 -13.78 -1.81
N GLY A 195 31.43 -12.76 -1.94
CA GLY A 195 31.85 -11.35 -1.88
C GLY A 195 32.02 -10.79 -0.46
N MET A 196 31.58 -11.51 0.57
CA MET A 196 31.73 -11.11 1.97
C MET A 196 33.14 -11.40 2.50
N ASP A 197 33.61 -10.58 3.43
CA ASP A 197 34.84 -10.89 4.16
C ASP A 197 34.64 -12.05 5.15
N VAL A 198 35.74 -12.58 5.69
CA VAL A 198 35.71 -13.76 6.59
C VAL A 198 34.87 -13.50 7.84
N ALA A 199 34.96 -12.31 8.43
CA ALA A 199 34.22 -11.97 9.65
C ALA A 199 32.71 -11.92 9.38
N GLN A 200 32.31 -11.35 8.24
CA GLN A 200 30.91 -11.31 7.79
C GLN A 200 30.37 -12.71 7.48
N GLN A 201 31.19 -13.59 6.87
CA GLN A 201 30.82 -14.98 6.62
C GLN A 201 30.61 -15.77 7.92
N GLU A 202 31.47 -15.56 8.92
CA GLU A 202 31.31 -16.16 10.25
C GLU A 202 30.05 -15.65 10.95
N GLU A 203 29.80 -14.34 10.95
CA GLU A 203 28.58 -13.75 11.53
C GLU A 203 27.31 -14.31 10.85
N LEU A 204 27.32 -14.43 9.52
CA LEU A 204 26.21 -15.01 8.76
C LEU A 204 25.99 -16.48 9.13
N ARG A 205 27.07 -17.26 9.26
CA ARG A 205 27.01 -18.66 9.65
C ARG A 205 26.40 -18.84 11.04
N ASP A 206 26.85 -18.05 12.02
CA ASP A 206 26.33 -18.10 13.38
C ASP A 206 24.85 -17.70 13.43
N ALA A 207 24.46 -16.69 12.65
CA ALA A 207 23.06 -16.29 12.51
C ALA A 207 22.21 -17.42 11.91
N LEU A 208 22.69 -18.11 10.89
CA LEU A 208 21.99 -19.24 10.26
C LEU A 208 21.84 -20.43 11.23
N LEU A 209 22.89 -20.77 11.98
CA LEU A 209 22.84 -21.82 13.02
C LEU A 209 21.83 -21.47 14.12
N ALA A 210 21.78 -20.22 14.55
CA ALA A 210 20.81 -19.76 15.55
C ALA A 210 19.36 -19.85 15.03
N VAL A 211 19.14 -19.55 13.74
CA VAL A 211 17.83 -19.73 13.08
C VAL A 211 17.45 -21.21 13.00
N GLU A 212 18.38 -22.07 12.58
CA GLU A 212 18.16 -23.53 12.50
C GLU A 212 17.76 -24.10 13.88
N ALA A 213 18.47 -23.70 14.95
CA ALA A 213 18.16 -24.13 16.31
C ALA A 213 16.74 -23.72 16.75
N ARG A 214 16.33 -22.48 16.43
CA ARG A 214 14.97 -21.98 16.72
C ARG A 214 13.90 -22.74 15.93
N VAL A 215 14.15 -23.04 14.67
CA VAL A 215 13.23 -23.83 13.82
C VAL A 215 13.09 -25.26 14.37
N LYS A 216 14.19 -25.92 14.75
CA LYS A 216 14.15 -27.25 15.41
C LYS A 216 13.36 -27.22 16.71
N ALA A 217 13.53 -26.18 17.53
CA ALA A 217 12.77 -26.00 18.77
C ALA A 217 11.25 -25.85 18.50
N LEU A 218 10.87 -25.06 17.50
CA LEU A 218 9.48 -24.88 17.09
C LEU A 218 8.86 -26.18 16.57
N LEU A 219 9.56 -26.92 15.70
CA LEU A 219 9.10 -28.21 15.20
C LEU A 219 8.88 -29.22 16.33
N LYS A 220 9.79 -29.27 17.31
CA LYS A 220 9.62 -30.11 18.51
C LYS A 220 8.40 -29.70 19.34
N ALA A 221 8.13 -28.40 19.48
CA ALA A 221 6.97 -27.90 20.20
C ALA A 221 5.64 -28.21 19.47
N VAL A 222 5.63 -28.15 18.14
CA VAL A 222 4.47 -28.50 17.31
C VAL A 222 4.23 -30.01 17.31
N GLY A 223 5.27 -30.83 17.19
CA GLY A 223 5.17 -32.29 17.25
C GLY A 223 4.57 -32.79 18.56
N ARG A 224 5.01 -32.22 19.70
CA ARG A 224 4.46 -32.54 21.03
C ARG A 224 2.98 -32.21 21.20
N ARG A 225 2.41 -31.28 20.42
CA ARG A 225 0.97 -30.97 20.49
C ARG A 225 0.10 -32.00 19.78
N ARG A 226 0.65 -32.78 18.85
CA ARG A 226 -0.10 -33.83 18.14
C ARG A 226 -0.23 -35.13 18.93
N GLU A 227 0.58 -35.33 19.97
CA GLU A 227 0.54 -36.54 20.82
C GLU A 227 -0.40 -36.41 22.04
N ILE A 228 -1.00 -35.22 22.26
CA ILE A 228 -1.84 -34.91 23.44
C ILE A 228 -3.34 -34.78 23.04
N GLN A 229 -3.69 -35.04 21.78
CA GLN A 229 -5.08 -35.10 21.29
C GLN A 229 -5.44 -36.53 20.95
#